data_AF-A0A839EKV8-F1
#
_entry.id   AF-A0A839EKV8-F1
#
_cell.length_a   1.000
_cell.length_b   1.000
_cell.length_c   1.000
_cell.angle_alpha   90.00
_cell.angle_beta   90.00
_cell.angle_gamma   90.00
#
_symmetry.space_group_name_H-M   'P 1'
#
loop_
_entity.id
_entity.type
_entity.pdbx_description
1 polymer ?
#
loop_
_entity_poly.entity_id
_entity_poly.type
_entity_poly.pdbx_seq_one_letter_code
_entity_poly.pdbx_strand_id
1 'polypeptide(L)'
;MRRSAILISAVFALFPRSLFAEEGVWSPTNVIAQINLGCTRVYTCGPKEDVVHDGAHKVVGNGPKLVIGVCSAGDGPIDSCNDCLTTPPTDACDWHLQPK
;
A
#
# COMPACT_ATOMS: atom_id res chain seq x y z
N MET A 1 -18.47 -37.24 53.32
CA MET A 1 -18.01 -37.26 51.91
C MET A 1 -17.98 -35.82 51.40
N ARG A 2 -16.79 -35.19 51.31
CA ARG A 2 -16.62 -33.81 50.84
C ARG A 2 -16.31 -33.84 49.33
N ARG A 3 -17.16 -33.22 48.51
CA ARG A 3 -16.97 -33.11 47.05
C ARG A 3 -16.20 -31.83 46.76
N SER A 4 -14.94 -31.96 46.34
CA SER A 4 -14.13 -30.87 45.82
C SER A 4 -14.52 -30.60 44.37
N ALA A 5 -15.01 -29.40 44.07
CA ALA A 5 -15.23 -28.93 42.71
C ALA A 5 -13.99 -28.11 42.28
N ILE A 6 -13.27 -28.60 41.28
CA ILE A 6 -12.13 -27.92 40.67
C ILE A 6 -12.69 -27.06 39.53
N LEU A 7 -12.74 -25.74 39.73
CA LEU A 7 -13.02 -24.77 38.68
C LEU A 7 -11.78 -24.63 37.79
N ILE A 8 -11.87 -25.16 36.57
CA ILE A 8 -10.86 -24.95 35.53
C ILE A 8 -11.19 -23.62 34.86
N SER A 9 -10.56 -22.53 35.30
CA SER A 9 -10.60 -21.24 34.62
C SER A 9 -9.83 -21.35 33.31
N ALA A 10 -10.53 -21.51 32.19
CA ALA A 10 -9.95 -21.40 30.86
C ALA A 10 -9.50 -19.96 30.62
N VAL A 11 -8.19 -19.72 30.71
CA VAL A 11 -7.57 -18.46 30.31
C VAL A 11 -7.60 -18.40 28.78
N PHE A 12 -8.63 -17.76 28.23
CA PHE A 12 -8.68 -17.38 26.82
C PHE A 12 -7.63 -16.27 26.61
N ALA A 13 -6.43 -16.64 26.19
CA ALA A 13 -5.44 -15.68 25.70
C ALA A 13 -5.94 -15.10 24.37
N LEU A 14 -6.70 -14.01 24.46
CA LEU A 14 -6.97 -13.12 23.34
C LEU A 14 -5.64 -12.44 23.00
N PHE A 15 -4.86 -13.03 22.09
CA PHE A 15 -3.75 -12.30 21.45
C PHE A 15 -4.39 -11.25 20.53
N PRO A 16 -4.31 -9.95 20.85
CA PRO A 16 -4.64 -8.94 19.85
C PRO A 16 -3.62 -9.12 18.71
N ARG A 17 -4.11 -9.52 17.53
CA ARG A 17 -3.32 -9.37 16.30
C ARG A 17 -3.18 -7.87 16.11
N SER A 18 -2.08 -7.31 16.58
CA SER A 18 -1.75 -5.94 16.25
C SER A 18 -1.66 -5.82 14.73
N LEU A 19 -2.63 -5.12 14.14
CA LEU A 19 -2.55 -4.55 12.81
C LEU A 19 -1.49 -3.45 12.86
N PHE A 20 -0.21 -3.83 12.94
CA PHE A 20 0.87 -2.86 12.81
C PHE A 20 0.95 -2.51 11.32
N ALA A 21 0.68 -1.25 11.02
CA ALA A 21 1.02 -0.70 9.72
C ALA A 21 2.56 -0.61 9.66
N GLU A 22 3.12 -1.16 8.60
CA GLU A 22 4.54 -1.20 8.29
C GLU A 22 4.87 -0.11 7.28
N GLU A 23 6.08 0.42 7.34
CA GLU A 23 6.54 1.43 6.37
C GLU A 23 6.66 0.80 4.96
N GLY A 24 6.04 1.44 3.99
CA GLY A 24 6.01 1.02 2.59
C GLY A 24 6.79 1.94 1.65
N VAL A 25 6.52 1.82 0.36
CA VAL A 25 7.04 2.68 -0.70
C VAL A 25 5.93 3.11 -1.65
N TRP A 26 6.01 4.35 -2.11
CA TRP A 26 5.18 4.85 -3.20
C TRP A 26 5.75 4.40 -4.54
N SER A 27 5.01 3.54 -5.23
CA SER A 27 5.37 3.06 -6.57
C SER A 27 4.52 3.78 -7.63
N PRO A 28 5.15 4.32 -8.69
CA PRO A 28 4.41 4.91 -9.79
C PRO A 28 3.66 3.84 -10.57
N THR A 29 2.45 4.16 -10.99
CA THR A 29 1.69 3.34 -11.93
C THR A 29 1.92 3.81 -13.37
N ASN A 30 1.53 2.97 -14.32
CA ASN A 30 1.55 3.31 -15.75
C ASN A 30 0.36 4.19 -16.18
N VAL A 31 -0.48 4.63 -15.22
CA VAL A 31 -1.61 5.49 -15.52
C VAL A 31 -1.12 6.94 -15.57
N ILE A 32 -1.01 7.45 -16.80
CA ILE A 32 -0.63 8.83 -17.09
C ILE A 32 -1.78 9.53 -17.80
N ALA A 33 -2.08 10.76 -17.38
CA ALA A 33 -2.99 11.63 -18.12
C ALA A 33 -2.30 12.95 -18.42
N GLN A 34 -2.37 13.41 -19.67
CA GLN A 34 -1.81 14.68 -20.09
C GLN A 34 -2.78 15.83 -19.75
N ILE A 35 -2.23 16.94 -19.24
CA ILE A 35 -2.95 18.18 -18.98
C ILE A 35 -2.14 19.34 -19.55
N ASN A 36 -2.52 19.81 -20.74
CA ASN A 36 -1.77 20.83 -21.50
C ASN A 36 -0.29 20.44 -21.70
N LEU A 37 0.63 21.20 -21.08
CA LEU A 37 2.08 20.99 -21.10
C LEU A 37 2.59 20.13 -19.93
N GLY A 38 1.69 19.73 -19.02
CA GLY A 38 1.99 18.87 -17.88
C GLY A 38 1.29 17.52 -17.99
N CYS A 39 1.48 16.71 -16.96
CA CYS A 39 0.87 15.39 -16.86
C CYS A 39 0.55 15.07 -15.40
N THR A 40 -0.26 14.03 -15.21
CA THR A 40 -0.49 13.44 -13.90
C THR A 40 -0.11 11.98 -13.91
N ARG A 41 0.48 11.52 -12.80
CA ARG A 41 0.82 10.13 -12.56
C ARG A 41 0.18 9.66 -11.26
N VAL A 42 -0.40 8.46 -11.27
CA VAL A 42 -0.93 7.84 -10.05
C VAL A 42 0.17 7.03 -9.37
N TYR A 43 0.28 7.17 -8.06
CA TYR A 43 1.13 6.38 -7.19
C TYR A 43 0.29 5.49 -6.27
N THR A 44 0.76 4.27 -6.03
CA THR A 44 0.18 3.33 -5.08
C THR A 44 1.17 3.04 -3.96
N CYS A 45 0.67 2.96 -2.73
CA CYS A 45 1.46 2.60 -1.56
C CYS A 45 1.43 1.08 -1.36
N GLY A 46 2.59 0.47 -1.16
CA GLY A 46 2.73 -0.96 -0.93
C GLY A 46 4.03 -1.32 -0.21
N PRO A 47 4.31 -2.61 -0.01
CA PRO A 47 5.52 -3.07 0.66
C PRO A 47 6.78 -2.74 -0.16
N LYS A 48 7.89 -2.53 0.54
CA LYS A 48 9.22 -2.28 -0.07
C LYS A 48 9.79 -3.53 -0.76
N GLU A 49 9.38 -4.69 -0.30
CA GLU A 49 9.84 -6.01 -0.75
C GLU A 49 8.63 -6.90 -1.07
N ASP A 50 8.85 -8.01 -1.76
CA ASP A 50 7.79 -8.98 -2.01
C ASP A 50 7.37 -9.67 -0.71
N VAL A 51 6.06 -9.60 -0.40
CA VAL A 51 5.50 -10.16 0.83
C VAL A 51 4.72 -11.43 0.50
N VAL A 52 5.17 -12.56 1.05
CA VAL A 52 4.43 -13.82 0.97
C VAL A 52 3.35 -13.83 2.05
N HIS A 53 2.09 -13.95 1.63
CA HIS A 53 0.94 -14.08 2.52
C HIS A 53 0.01 -15.21 2.06
N ASP A 54 -0.85 -15.70 2.96
CA ASP A 54 -1.83 -16.72 2.61
C ASP A 54 -2.95 -16.18 1.71
N GLY A 55 -3.78 -17.08 1.17
CA GLY A 55 -4.91 -16.71 0.32
C GLY A 55 -6.06 -15.99 1.05
N ALA A 56 -6.05 -15.91 2.39
CA ALA A 56 -7.08 -15.26 3.20
C ALA A 56 -6.75 -13.79 3.51
N HIS A 57 -5.52 -13.34 3.27
CA HIS A 57 -5.09 -11.96 3.46
C HIS A 57 -4.84 -11.25 2.12
N LYS A 58 -4.88 -9.92 2.17
CA LYS A 58 -4.54 -9.01 1.08
C LYS A 58 -3.65 -7.87 1.60
N VAL A 59 -2.78 -7.37 0.73
CA VAL A 59 -1.98 -6.17 1.00
C VAL A 59 -2.85 -4.93 0.88
N VAL A 60 -2.82 -4.06 1.88
CA VAL A 60 -3.54 -2.78 1.90
C VAL A 60 -2.58 -1.69 2.32
N GLY A 61 -2.40 -0.68 1.47
CA GLY A 61 -1.62 0.53 1.76
C GLY A 61 -2.51 1.77 1.89
N ASN A 62 -1.91 2.93 2.09
CA ASN A 62 -2.60 4.21 1.90
C ASN A 62 -3.25 4.26 0.50
N GLY A 63 -4.35 5.01 0.41
CA GLY A 63 -5.05 5.24 -0.85
C GLY A 63 -4.14 5.84 -1.93
N PRO A 64 -4.45 5.61 -3.21
CA PRO A 64 -3.64 6.10 -4.31
C PRO A 64 -3.53 7.62 -4.29
N LYS A 65 -2.39 8.13 -4.78
CA LYS A 65 -2.10 9.56 -4.84
C LYS A 65 -1.89 9.97 -6.28
N LEU A 66 -2.55 11.05 -6.69
CA LEU A 66 -2.34 11.69 -7.97
C LEU A 66 -1.29 12.78 -7.82
N VAL A 67 -0.22 12.71 -8.61
CA VAL A 67 0.86 13.71 -8.59
C VAL A 67 0.97 14.36 -9.95
N ILE A 68 1.09 15.68 -9.98
CA ILE A 68 1.31 16.47 -11.19
C ILE A 68 2.80 16.54 -11.49
N GLY A 69 3.16 16.36 -12.75
CA GLY A 69 4.54 16.41 -13.23
C GLY A 69 4.68 17.06 -14.59
N VAL A 70 5.85 16.86 -15.17
CA VAL A 70 6.23 17.41 -16.47
C VAL A 70 6.22 16.30 -17.52
N CYS A 71 5.60 16.59 -18.66
CA CYS A 71 5.60 15.69 -19.79
C CYS A 71 7.00 15.48 -20.35
N SER A 72 7.35 14.22 -20.61
CA SER A 72 8.55 13.82 -21.32
C SER A 72 8.17 12.92 -22.49
N ALA A 73 8.85 13.12 -23.62
CA ALA A 73 8.74 12.24 -24.77
C ALA A 73 9.30 10.84 -24.46
N GLY A 74 10.17 10.69 -23.47
CA GLY A 74 10.86 9.43 -23.19
C GLY A 74 11.53 8.89 -24.46
N ASP A 75 11.22 7.64 -24.81
CA ASP A 75 11.71 6.98 -26.03
C ASP A 75 10.78 7.14 -27.26
N GLY A 76 9.71 7.93 -27.15
CA GLY A 76 8.76 8.14 -28.24
C GLY A 76 8.89 9.51 -28.94
N PRO A 77 7.91 9.90 -29.76
CA PRO A 77 7.95 11.15 -30.53
C PRO A 77 8.11 12.41 -29.68
N ILE A 78 8.84 13.40 -30.18
CA ILE A 78 9.17 14.65 -29.43
C ILE A 78 7.94 15.47 -29.02
N ASP A 79 6.84 15.33 -29.76
CA ASP A 79 5.56 16.01 -29.55
C ASP A 79 4.60 15.22 -28.64
N SER A 80 5.04 14.08 -28.11
CA SER A 80 4.21 13.20 -27.27
C SER A 80 4.62 13.23 -25.78
N CYS A 81 3.64 12.98 -24.91
CA CYS A 81 3.83 12.85 -23.47
C CYS A 81 3.80 11.38 -23.06
N ASN A 82 4.89 10.65 -23.31
CA ASN A 82 4.97 9.20 -23.05
C ASN A 82 5.38 8.88 -21.61
N ASP A 83 6.08 9.81 -20.96
CA ASP A 83 6.45 9.69 -19.55
C ASP A 83 6.05 10.95 -18.78
N CYS A 84 5.72 10.76 -17.51
CA CYS A 84 5.33 11.83 -16.61
C CYS A 84 6.36 11.96 -15.50
N LEU A 85 7.30 12.88 -15.67
CA LEU A 85 8.38 13.11 -14.72
C LEU A 85 7.79 13.73 -13.44
N THR A 86 7.73 12.91 -12.39
CA THR A 86 7.16 13.26 -11.08
C THR A 86 8.10 12.81 -9.97
N THR A 87 8.10 13.56 -8.87
CA THR A 87 8.62 13.06 -7.59
C THR A 87 7.52 12.27 -6.87
N PRO A 88 7.83 11.16 -6.18
CA PRO A 88 6.86 10.46 -5.36
C PRO A 88 6.19 11.39 -4.32
N PRO A 89 4.97 11.05 -3.83
CA PRO A 89 4.33 11.77 -2.73
C PRO A 89 5.25 11.88 -1.50
N THR A 90 5.18 13.02 -0.82
CA THR A 90 5.94 13.28 0.43
C THR A 90 5.27 12.70 1.67
N ASP A 91 3.99 12.29 1.55
CA ASP A 91 3.24 11.67 2.63
C ASP A 91 3.86 10.32 3.00
N ALA A 92 3.76 9.93 4.28
CA ALA A 92 4.10 8.58 4.70
C ALA A 92 3.29 7.55 3.89
N CYS A 93 3.97 6.47 3.52
CA CYS A 93 3.35 5.28 2.96
C CYS A 93 3.46 4.18 3.99
N ASP A 94 2.32 3.77 4.52
CA ASP A 94 2.14 2.69 5.46
C ASP A 94 1.24 1.62 4.82
N TRP A 95 1.59 0.36 5.04
CA TRP A 95 0.85 -0.78 4.52
C TRP A 95 0.68 -1.87 5.58
N HIS A 96 -0.29 -2.75 5.41
CA HIS A 96 -0.50 -3.91 6.28
C HIS A 96 -1.21 -5.04 5.54
N LEU A 97 -1.18 -6.23 6.13
CA LEU A 97 -2.02 -7.34 5.71
C LEU A 97 -3.41 -7.22 6.35
N GLN A 98 -4.45 -7.19 5.51
CA GLN A 98 -5.84 -7.20 5.94
C GLN A 98 -6.47 -8.56 5.57
N PRO A 99 -7.29 -9.17 6.45
CA PRO A 99 -8.19 -10.25 6.04
C PRO A 99 -9.07 -9.79 4.87
N LYS A 100 -9.33 -10.69 3.91
CA LYS A 100 -10.07 -10.35 2.69
C LYS A 100 -11.49 -9.89 2.95
#